data_AF-A0A0S7EZV3-F1
#
_entry.id   AF-A0A0S7EZV3-F1
#
_cell.length_a   1.000
_cell.length_b   1.000
_cell.length_c   1.000
_cell.angle_alpha   90.00
_cell.angle_beta   90.00
_cell.angle_gamma   90.00
#
_symmetry.space_group_name_H-M   'P 1'
#
loop_
_entity.id
_entity.type
_entity.pdbx_description
1 polymer ?
#
loop_
_entity_poly.entity_id
_entity_poly.type
_entity_poly.pdbx_seq_one_letter_code
_entity_poly.pdbx_strand_id
1 'polypeptide(L)'
;MMEQMTDNETKKGDLLKESNGAVLQQSSETEEEPRRSQRTRKLTERAQELHDNKAKKLQDRFTNTYNKWKVAAKQAKRAINGTPSVDDVQELMSKIRCGSADVKHSYENLRKCVLPGNEIRRRVDTCDAVSEMILERASIYLHNKGDDDDQTEDVDWPESGSVFLSSVSKATSKGSRSLISASSSSIKSQQSSLSSIRRQEAAAELAATQAALKVLEEIESEQQELENLEEEDRRKMALQEEENVARKKALEEKRRQIERLQTVKKLSAAKARLQVYEQEASSDEEVAELLHNQTVERRRSSGAKRSSYEHPPQADSATVLAEAIAESINVSRLPVPEPPVFNGDPLRYKDWKMSFQTLIGRKNIPVNESLLPS
;
A
#
# COMPACT_ATOMS: atom_id res chain seq x y z
N MET A 1 -62.07 -40.49 -26.79
CA MET A 1 -61.63 -41.07 -25.51
C MET A 1 -60.30 -40.41 -25.16
N MET A 2 -60.20 -39.89 -23.93
CA MET A 2 -59.04 -39.31 -23.21
C MET A 2 -57.69 -39.93 -23.61
N GLU A 3 -56.52 -39.27 -23.57
CA GLU A 3 -55.97 -38.10 -22.86
C GLU A 3 -54.68 -37.68 -23.63
N GLN A 4 -54.44 -36.39 -23.91
CA GLN A 4 -53.47 -35.50 -23.21
C GLN A 4 -52.03 -36.07 -23.09
N MET A 5 -50.91 -35.36 -23.33
CA MET A 5 -50.61 -33.98 -23.71
C MET A 5 -49.09 -33.93 -24.04
N THR A 6 -48.75 -33.31 -25.18
CA THR A 6 -47.65 -32.33 -25.44
C THR A 6 -46.26 -32.53 -24.82
N ASP A 7 -45.18 -32.72 -25.61
CA ASP A 7 -44.35 -31.70 -26.33
C ASP A 7 -43.48 -30.86 -25.36
N ASN A 8 -42.22 -30.46 -25.57
CA ASN A 8 -41.32 -30.33 -26.72
C ASN A 8 -39.93 -29.91 -26.15
N GLU A 9 -38.80 -30.30 -26.76
CA GLU A 9 -37.72 -29.35 -27.14
C GLU A 9 -36.55 -30.05 -27.90
N THR A 10 -36.54 -29.84 -29.22
CA THR A 10 -35.46 -29.27 -30.07
C THR A 10 -34.14 -28.89 -29.36
N LYS A 11 -32.91 -28.96 -29.91
CA LYS A 11 -32.41 -28.97 -31.30
C LYS A 11 -30.87 -29.15 -31.30
N LYS A 12 -30.38 -29.94 -32.28
CA LYS A 12 -29.15 -29.83 -33.11
C LYS A 12 -27.76 -29.59 -32.50
N GLY A 13 -26.83 -30.45 -32.92
CA GLY A 13 -25.39 -30.21 -32.96
C GLY A 13 -24.85 -29.75 -34.33
N ASP A 14 -23.52 -29.58 -34.36
CA ASP A 14 -22.51 -29.76 -35.44
C ASP A 14 -21.27 -28.94 -35.04
N LEU A 15 -20.14 -29.53 -34.63
CA LEU A 15 -19.07 -30.21 -35.39
C LEU A 15 -18.08 -29.27 -36.14
N LEU A 16 -16.93 -29.05 -35.49
CA LEU A 16 -15.53 -28.93 -35.98
C LEU A 16 -15.16 -27.95 -37.12
N LYS A 17 -14.13 -27.09 -36.92
CA LYS A 17 -12.74 -27.30 -37.43
C LYS A 17 -11.79 -26.12 -37.07
N GLU A 18 -10.52 -26.46 -36.87
CA GLU A 18 -9.36 -25.61 -36.62
C GLU A 18 -9.00 -24.68 -37.80
N SER A 19 -8.33 -23.55 -37.53
CA SER A 19 -7.10 -23.13 -38.24
C SER A 19 -6.52 -21.81 -37.68
N ASN A 20 -5.20 -21.80 -37.53
CA ASN A 20 -4.38 -20.63 -37.21
C ASN A 20 -4.33 -19.64 -38.38
N GLY A 21 -4.37 -18.34 -38.08
CA GLY A 21 -4.08 -17.28 -39.04
C GLY A 21 -3.71 -15.99 -38.32
N ALA A 22 -2.41 -15.71 -38.27
CA ALA A 22 -1.88 -14.42 -37.84
C ALA A 22 -2.37 -13.31 -38.78
N VAL A 23 -3.05 -12.31 -38.22
CA VAL A 23 -3.28 -11.02 -38.89
C VAL A 23 -2.79 -9.93 -37.95
N LEU A 24 -1.66 -9.36 -38.35
CA LEU A 24 -1.17 -8.07 -37.89
C LEU A 24 -2.14 -7.01 -38.47
N GLN A 25 -2.89 -6.33 -37.62
CA GLN A 25 -3.59 -5.11 -38.00
C GLN A 25 -3.20 -4.01 -37.01
N GLN A 26 -2.25 -3.18 -37.44
CA GLN A 26 -2.19 -1.80 -37.02
C GLN A 26 -3.43 -1.11 -37.59
N SER A 27 -4.31 -0.66 -36.69
CA SER A 27 -5.24 0.41 -36.96
C SER A 27 -5.35 1.25 -35.70
N SER A 28 -4.81 2.45 -35.83
CA SER A 28 -5.09 3.65 -35.03
C SER A 28 -6.58 3.79 -34.74
N GLU A 29 -6.95 3.98 -33.48
CA GLU A 29 -8.22 4.58 -33.09
C GLU A 29 -8.13 5.04 -31.63
N THR A 30 -8.22 6.36 -31.46
CA THR A 30 -8.78 7.10 -30.31
C THR A 30 -8.83 6.37 -28.97
N GLU A 31 -8.07 6.89 -27.98
CA GLU A 31 -8.29 6.61 -26.56
C GLU A 31 -9.68 7.08 -26.13
N GLU A 32 -10.71 6.27 -26.42
CA GLU A 32 -11.96 6.30 -25.68
C GLU A 32 -11.69 5.74 -24.28
N GLU A 33 -11.87 6.60 -23.28
CA GLU A 33 -11.89 6.24 -21.87
C GLU A 33 -12.80 5.01 -21.66
N PRO A 34 -12.31 3.93 -21.03
CA PRO A 34 -13.11 2.74 -20.81
C PRO A 34 -14.32 3.08 -19.94
N ARG A 35 -15.52 2.70 -20.42
CA ARG A 35 -16.81 2.87 -19.74
C ARG A 35 -16.69 2.55 -18.24
N ARG A 36 -17.17 3.47 -17.41
CA ARG A 36 -17.09 3.54 -15.93
C ARG A 36 -17.44 2.25 -15.16
N SER A 37 -18.04 1.24 -15.80
CA SER A 37 -18.37 -0.07 -15.21
C SER A 37 -17.25 -1.12 -15.27
N GLN A 38 -16.17 -0.89 -16.03
CA GLN A 38 -15.07 -1.86 -16.21
C GLN A 38 -13.81 -1.53 -15.41
N ARG A 39 -13.87 -0.59 -14.45
CA ARG A 39 -12.71 -0.33 -13.59
C ARG A 39 -12.50 -1.52 -12.65
N THR A 40 -11.55 -2.40 -12.98
CA THR A 40 -11.07 -3.43 -12.07
C THR A 40 -10.70 -2.76 -10.76
N ARG A 41 -11.40 -3.11 -9.67
CA ARG A 41 -11.14 -2.62 -8.31
C ARG A 41 -9.70 -2.97 -7.95
N LYS A 42 -8.77 -2.02 -8.12
CA LYS A 42 -7.44 -2.13 -7.55
C LYS A 42 -7.57 -1.87 -6.04
N LEU A 43 -6.85 -2.65 -5.23
CA LEU A 43 -6.76 -2.43 -3.79
C LEU A 43 -6.45 -0.96 -3.51
N THR A 44 -6.98 -0.42 -2.41
CA THR A 44 -6.57 0.91 -1.95
C THR A 44 -5.05 0.93 -1.79
N GLU A 45 -4.42 2.06 -2.12
CA GLU A 45 -2.96 2.23 -2.11
C GLU A 45 -2.30 1.71 -0.82
N ARG A 46 -2.90 2.01 0.34
CA ARG A 46 -2.49 1.48 1.64
C ARG A 46 -2.65 -0.03 1.81
N ALA A 47 -3.70 -0.63 1.24
CA ALA A 47 -3.89 -2.07 1.32
C ALA A 47 -2.89 -2.80 0.40
N GLN A 48 -2.57 -2.21 -0.75
CA GLN A 48 -1.55 -2.70 -1.66
C GLN A 48 -0.16 -2.61 -1.00
N GLU A 49 0.16 -1.48 -0.38
CA GLU A 49 1.42 -1.28 0.35
C GLU A 49 1.61 -2.32 1.48
N LEU A 50 0.56 -2.59 2.27
CA LEU A 50 0.62 -3.60 3.33
C LEU A 50 0.87 -5.01 2.75
N HIS A 51 0.19 -5.33 1.65
CA HIS A 51 0.38 -6.60 0.95
C HIS A 51 1.82 -6.73 0.40
N ASP A 52 2.34 -5.68 -0.22
CA ASP A 52 3.69 -5.64 -0.79
C ASP A 52 4.76 -5.69 0.31
N ASN A 53 4.54 -5.03 1.45
CA ASN A 53 5.42 -5.11 2.62
C ASN A 53 5.47 -6.54 3.18
N LYS A 54 4.32 -7.22 3.25
CA LYS A 54 4.23 -8.62 3.69
C LYS A 54 4.93 -9.55 2.70
N ALA A 55 4.74 -9.33 1.39
CA ALA A 55 5.42 -10.08 0.34
C ALA A 55 6.94 -9.92 0.41
N LYS A 56 7.42 -8.68 0.56
CA LYS A 56 8.85 -8.38 0.70
C LYS A 56 9.46 -9.09 1.92
N LYS A 57 8.81 -9.00 3.09
CA LYS A 57 9.25 -9.73 4.29
C LYS A 57 9.33 -11.24 4.08
N LEU A 58 8.37 -11.84 3.38
CA LEU A 58 8.41 -13.27 3.07
C LEU A 58 9.54 -13.62 2.09
N GLN A 59 9.80 -12.76 1.10
CA GLN A 59 10.91 -12.92 0.15
C GLN A 59 12.27 -12.78 0.83
N ASP A 60 12.42 -11.85 1.77
CA ASP A 60 13.64 -11.69 2.58
C ASP A 60 13.88 -12.92 3.45
N ARG A 61 12.82 -13.48 4.07
CA ARG A 61 12.92 -14.75 4.83
C ARG A 61 13.34 -15.92 3.94
N PHE A 62 12.78 -16.04 2.74
CA PHE A 62 13.22 -17.05 1.76
C PHE A 62 14.71 -16.87 1.40
N THR A 63 15.12 -15.65 1.08
CA THR A 63 16.51 -15.36 0.69
C THR A 63 17.49 -15.69 1.82
N ASN A 64 17.14 -15.35 3.07
CA ASN A 64 17.95 -15.64 4.25
C ASN A 64 18.06 -17.16 4.49
N THR A 65 16.95 -17.88 4.48
CA THR A 65 16.95 -19.34 4.67
C THR A 65 17.72 -20.06 3.56
N TYR A 66 17.57 -19.65 2.30
CA TYR A 66 18.34 -20.18 1.17
C TYR A 66 19.85 -19.92 1.31
N ASN A 67 20.25 -18.72 1.74
CA ASN A 67 21.66 -18.40 1.95
C ASN A 67 22.26 -19.21 3.11
N LYS A 68 21.51 -19.41 4.20
CA LYS A 68 21.91 -20.28 5.31
C LYS A 68 22.12 -21.73 4.84
N TRP A 69 21.15 -22.28 4.11
CA TRP A 69 21.28 -23.60 3.50
C TRP A 69 22.49 -23.66 2.56
N LYS A 70 22.72 -22.64 1.72
CA LYS A 70 23.87 -22.59 0.79
C LYS A 70 25.21 -22.66 1.53
N VAL A 71 25.34 -22.00 2.68
CA VAL A 71 26.54 -22.09 3.52
C VAL A 71 26.70 -23.51 4.09
N ALA A 72 25.61 -24.11 4.61
CA ALA A 72 25.63 -25.48 5.11
C ALA A 72 25.99 -26.49 4.00
N ALA A 73 25.46 -26.32 2.79
CA ALA A 73 25.76 -27.15 1.61
C ALA A 73 27.26 -27.08 1.22
N LYS A 74 27.84 -25.87 1.27
CA LYS A 74 29.29 -25.70 1.05
C LYS A 74 30.12 -26.36 2.16
N GLN A 75 29.68 -26.26 3.41
CA GLN A 75 30.34 -26.90 4.55
C GLN A 75 30.29 -28.43 4.43
N ALA A 76 29.12 -28.99 4.11
CA ALA A 76 28.93 -30.42 3.90
C ALA A 76 29.80 -30.96 2.76
N LYS A 77 29.84 -30.25 1.63
CA LYS A 77 30.74 -30.61 0.51
C LYS A 77 32.21 -30.63 0.94
N ARG A 78 32.68 -29.60 1.66
CA ARG A 78 34.08 -29.54 2.14
C ARG A 78 34.40 -30.68 3.11
N ALA A 79 33.46 -31.01 3.98
CA ALA A 79 33.63 -32.10 4.93
C ALA A 79 33.65 -33.46 4.25
N ILE A 80 32.74 -33.73 3.30
CA ILE A 80 32.68 -35.00 2.56
C ILE A 80 33.91 -35.22 1.68
N ASN A 81 34.49 -34.15 1.11
CA ASN A 81 35.73 -34.23 0.33
C ASN A 81 37.00 -34.43 1.19
N GLY A 82 36.89 -34.37 2.52
CA GLY A 82 37.99 -34.64 3.45
C GLY A 82 37.89 -36.04 4.05
N THR A 83 38.24 -36.17 5.33
CA THR A 83 38.05 -37.39 6.14
C THR A 83 37.20 -37.09 7.37
N PRO A 84 35.88 -36.94 7.22
CA PRO A 84 35.01 -36.56 8.34
C PRO A 84 34.73 -37.73 9.29
N SER A 85 34.48 -37.44 10.57
CA SER A 85 33.96 -38.45 11.50
C SER A 85 32.57 -38.93 11.05
N VAL A 86 32.20 -40.15 11.43
CA VAL A 86 30.85 -40.69 11.18
C VAL A 86 29.78 -39.77 11.80
N ASP A 87 30.03 -39.30 13.01
CA ASP A 87 29.16 -38.36 13.73
C ASP A 87 29.04 -37.01 12.99
N ASP A 88 30.15 -36.50 12.45
CA ASP A 88 30.17 -35.24 11.69
C ASP A 88 29.35 -35.36 10.40
N VAL A 89 29.44 -36.50 9.70
CA VAL A 89 28.66 -36.76 8.48
C VAL A 89 27.18 -36.84 8.81
N GLN A 90 26.80 -37.52 9.88
CA GLN A 90 25.41 -37.64 10.30
C GLN A 90 24.82 -36.29 10.76
N GLU A 91 25.62 -35.47 11.45
CA GLU A 91 25.24 -34.10 11.82
C GLU A 91 25.06 -33.22 10.57
N LEU A 92 25.96 -33.30 9.59
CA LEU A 92 25.86 -32.58 8.32
C LEU A 92 24.63 -33.00 7.51
N MET A 93 24.33 -34.29 7.41
CA MET A 93 23.11 -34.78 6.77
C MET A 93 21.86 -34.18 7.43
N SER A 94 21.84 -34.13 8.76
CA SER A 94 20.74 -33.54 9.52
C SER A 94 20.61 -32.03 9.25
N LYS A 95 21.73 -31.30 9.26
CA LYS A 95 21.77 -29.86 8.92
C LYS A 95 21.28 -29.57 7.50
N ILE A 96 21.65 -30.39 6.51
CA ILE A 96 21.20 -30.25 5.12
C ILE A 96 19.71 -30.55 4.97
N ARG A 97 19.21 -31.62 5.60
CA ARG A 97 17.79 -31.97 5.60
C ARG A 97 16.94 -30.85 6.22
N CYS A 98 17.34 -30.36 7.39
CA CYS A 98 16.64 -29.24 8.04
C CYS A 98 16.70 -27.97 7.19
N GLY A 99 17.88 -27.63 6.65
CA GLY A 99 18.03 -26.45 5.79
C GLY A 99 17.19 -26.51 4.51
N SER A 100 17.12 -27.67 3.85
CA SER A 100 16.26 -27.86 2.67
C SER A 100 14.77 -27.75 3.03
N ALA A 101 14.34 -28.37 4.14
CA ALA A 101 12.97 -28.27 4.63
C ALA A 101 12.58 -26.82 4.96
N ASP A 102 13.47 -26.03 5.56
CA ASP A 102 13.25 -24.62 5.87
C ASP A 102 13.09 -23.76 4.59
N VAL A 103 13.90 -24.03 3.56
CA VAL A 103 13.78 -23.37 2.25
C VAL A 103 12.45 -23.70 1.60
N LYS A 104 12.03 -24.98 1.60
CA LYS A 104 10.70 -25.39 1.10
C LYS A 104 9.57 -24.74 1.87
N HIS A 105 9.65 -24.71 3.21
CA HIS A 105 8.62 -24.12 4.04
C HIS A 105 8.50 -22.61 3.82
N SER A 106 9.63 -21.90 3.71
CA SER A 106 9.62 -20.46 3.42
C SER A 106 9.08 -20.16 2.01
N TYR A 107 9.39 -21.01 1.02
CA TYR A 107 8.82 -20.93 -0.33
C TYR A 107 7.31 -21.14 -0.35
N GLU A 108 6.80 -22.18 0.32
CA GLU A 108 5.35 -22.44 0.39
C GLU A 108 4.61 -21.29 1.10
N ASN A 109 5.21 -20.70 2.13
CA ASN A 109 4.65 -19.52 2.79
C ASN A 109 4.62 -18.30 1.87
N LEU A 110 5.65 -18.10 1.05
CA LEU A 110 5.70 -17.03 0.05
C LEU A 110 4.64 -17.25 -1.05
N ARG A 111 4.55 -18.48 -1.57
CA ARG A 111 3.61 -18.88 -2.64
C ARG A 111 2.14 -18.67 -2.27
N LYS A 112 1.79 -18.83 -0.99
CA LYS A 112 0.42 -18.57 -0.48
C LYS A 112 0.02 -17.09 -0.55
N CYS A 113 0.98 -16.17 -0.57
CA CYS A 113 0.70 -14.73 -0.57
C CYS A 113 0.95 -14.10 -1.95
N VAL A 114 1.99 -14.52 -2.66
CA VAL A 114 2.41 -13.95 -3.95
C VAL A 114 2.87 -15.05 -4.89
N LEU A 115 2.63 -14.87 -6.20
CA LEU A 115 3.20 -15.71 -7.25
C LEU A 115 4.73 -15.57 -7.25
N PRO A 116 5.49 -16.60 -6.82
CA PRO A 116 6.94 -16.50 -6.76
C PRO A 116 7.53 -16.39 -8.17
N GLY A 117 8.50 -15.50 -8.36
CA GLY A 117 9.21 -15.33 -9.63
C GLY A 117 10.00 -16.59 -10.04
N ASN A 118 10.38 -16.67 -11.32
CA ASN A 118 11.11 -17.82 -11.89
C ASN A 118 12.40 -18.13 -11.11
N GLU A 119 13.16 -17.10 -10.74
CA GLU A 119 14.41 -17.24 -9.98
C GLU A 119 14.23 -17.93 -8.61
N ILE A 120 13.14 -17.62 -7.90
CA ILE A 120 12.86 -18.23 -6.59
C ILE A 120 12.58 -19.73 -6.75
N ARG A 121 11.83 -20.11 -7.78
CA ARG A 121 11.54 -21.52 -8.08
C ARG A 121 12.82 -22.27 -8.44
N ARG A 122 13.64 -21.72 -9.33
CA ARG A 122 14.94 -22.29 -9.70
C ARG A 122 15.84 -22.52 -8.48
N ARG A 123 15.84 -21.60 -7.51
CA ARG A 123 16.61 -21.75 -6.26
C ARG A 123 16.10 -22.90 -5.41
N VAL A 124 14.79 -23.11 -5.31
CA VAL A 124 14.21 -24.25 -4.60
C VAL A 124 14.56 -25.56 -5.32
N ASP A 125 14.41 -25.63 -6.63
CA ASP A 125 14.76 -26.83 -7.41
C ASP A 125 16.25 -27.17 -7.28
N THR A 126 17.11 -26.14 -7.30
CA THR A 126 18.55 -26.29 -7.07
C THR A 126 18.85 -26.72 -5.63
N CYS A 127 18.10 -26.18 -4.65
CA CYS A 127 18.20 -26.58 -3.25
C CYS A 127 17.93 -28.06 -3.07
N ASP A 128 16.89 -28.56 -3.72
CA ASP A 128 16.47 -29.95 -3.67
C ASP A 128 17.50 -30.85 -4.33
N ALA A 129 17.87 -30.57 -5.58
CA ALA A 129 18.83 -31.37 -6.33
C ALA A 129 20.19 -31.45 -5.61
N VAL A 130 20.69 -30.33 -5.07
CA VAL A 130 21.96 -30.30 -4.35
C VAL A 130 21.87 -30.99 -2.99
N SER A 131 20.74 -30.88 -2.29
CA SER A 131 20.56 -31.55 -1.00
C SER A 131 20.51 -33.06 -1.16
N GLU A 132 19.74 -33.58 -2.13
CA GLU A 132 19.68 -35.02 -2.41
C GLU A 132 21.06 -35.57 -2.78
N MET A 133 21.80 -34.89 -3.66
CA MET A 133 23.16 -35.29 -4.03
C MET A 133 24.12 -35.32 -2.84
N ILE A 134 24.08 -34.32 -1.95
CA ILE A 134 24.93 -34.30 -0.76
C ILE A 134 24.57 -35.45 0.19
N LEU A 135 23.27 -35.72 0.36
CA LEU A 135 22.79 -36.80 1.21
C LEU A 135 23.16 -38.18 0.65
N GLU A 136 23.06 -38.37 -0.66
CA GLU A 136 23.46 -39.62 -1.32
C GLU A 136 24.96 -39.88 -1.16
N ARG A 137 25.81 -38.87 -1.38
CA ARG A 137 27.26 -38.98 -1.17
C ARG A 137 27.63 -39.24 0.29
N ALA A 138 26.97 -38.55 1.23
CA ALA A 138 27.14 -38.80 2.65
C ALA A 138 26.72 -40.23 3.04
N SER A 139 25.66 -40.77 2.43
CA SER A 139 25.21 -42.15 2.66
C SER A 139 26.22 -43.17 2.11
N ILE A 140 26.78 -42.92 0.91
CA ILE A 140 27.83 -43.76 0.32
C ILE A 140 29.09 -43.76 1.20
N TYR A 141 29.50 -42.58 1.71
CA TYR A 141 30.64 -42.48 2.62
C TYR A 141 30.45 -43.30 3.91
N LEU A 142 29.24 -43.31 4.47
CA LEU A 142 28.91 -44.13 5.64
C LEU A 142 28.90 -45.63 5.32
N HIS A 143 28.57 -46.02 4.09
CA HIS A 143 28.53 -47.41 3.65
C HIS A 143 29.94 -47.96 3.31
N ASN A 144 30.77 -47.18 2.63
CA ASN A 144 32.12 -47.58 2.20
C ASN A 144 33.15 -47.60 3.33
N LYS A 145 32.90 -46.99 4.49
CA LYS A 145 33.81 -47.03 5.65
C LYS A 145 33.95 -48.42 6.29
N GLY A 146 33.23 -49.43 5.77
CA GLY A 146 33.35 -50.84 6.15
C GLY A 146 34.26 -51.69 5.26
N ASP A 147 34.64 -51.24 4.06
CA ASP A 147 35.50 -51.98 3.12
C ASP A 147 36.79 -51.19 2.82
N ASP A 148 37.91 -51.84 3.11
CA ASP A 148 39.28 -51.31 3.07
C ASP A 148 39.81 -51.25 1.61
N ASP A 149 39.16 -50.47 0.73
CA ASP A 149 39.69 -50.15 -0.61
C ASP A 149 39.74 -48.62 -0.83
N ASP A 150 40.97 -48.11 -0.82
CA ASP A 150 41.35 -46.72 -1.02
C ASP A 150 41.13 -46.30 -2.48
N GLN A 151 39.87 -46.00 -2.83
CA GLN A 151 39.56 -45.25 -4.04
C GLN A 151 38.71 -44.03 -3.70
N THR A 152 39.40 -42.96 -3.36
CA THR A 152 38.88 -41.60 -3.48
C THR A 152 38.71 -41.28 -4.96
N GLU A 153 37.63 -41.79 -5.56
CA GLU A 153 37.18 -41.24 -6.84
C GLU A 153 36.85 -39.77 -6.62
N ASP A 154 37.58 -38.89 -7.31
CA ASP A 154 37.33 -37.45 -7.35
C ASP A 154 36.03 -37.23 -8.15
N VAL A 155 34.89 -37.48 -7.49
CA VAL A 155 33.58 -37.52 -8.15
C VAL A 155 33.15 -36.11 -8.52
N ASP A 156 33.12 -35.90 -9.83
CA ASP A 156 32.69 -34.69 -10.51
C ASP A 156 31.35 -34.20 -9.92
N TRP A 157 31.35 -32.97 -9.42
CA TRP A 157 30.14 -32.35 -8.91
C TRP A 157 29.42 -31.77 -10.12
N PRO A 158 28.21 -32.24 -10.48
CA PRO A 158 27.48 -31.67 -11.59
C PRO A 158 27.42 -30.15 -11.43
N GLU A 159 27.61 -29.46 -12.55
CA GLU A 159 27.61 -28.02 -12.70
C GLU A 159 26.17 -27.47 -12.53
N SER A 160 25.53 -27.86 -11.43
CA SER A 160 24.22 -27.41 -10.97
C SER A 160 24.39 -25.96 -10.51
N GLY A 161 24.45 -25.09 -11.51
CA GLY A 161 24.39 -23.63 -11.52
C GLY A 161 24.75 -22.92 -10.22
N SER A 162 25.92 -22.27 -10.21
CA SER A 162 26.22 -21.11 -9.34
C SER A 162 26.23 -21.33 -7.81
N VAL A 163 25.84 -22.49 -7.27
CA VAL A 163 25.86 -22.74 -5.82
C VAL A 163 27.29 -22.90 -5.32
N PHE A 164 28.13 -23.59 -6.09
CA PHE A 164 29.52 -23.89 -5.76
C PHE A 164 30.54 -23.00 -6.46
N LEU A 165 30.13 -22.23 -7.49
CA LEU A 165 31.02 -21.29 -8.18
C LEU A 165 31.22 -20.05 -7.30
N SER A 166 32.45 -19.87 -6.85
CA SER A 166 32.98 -18.61 -6.32
C SER A 166 34.01 -18.12 -7.32
N SER A 167 34.03 -16.82 -7.63
CA SER A 167 34.93 -16.17 -8.62
C SER A 167 36.43 -16.25 -8.31
N VAL A 168 36.87 -17.19 -7.47
CA VAL A 168 38.25 -17.35 -7.03
C VAL A 168 38.64 -18.82 -7.18
N SER A 169 38.66 -19.32 -8.42
CA SER A 169 39.24 -20.62 -8.77
C SER A 169 39.67 -20.64 -10.23
N LYS A 170 40.57 -19.72 -10.62
CA LYS A 170 41.41 -19.92 -11.81
C LYS A 170 42.74 -20.51 -11.37
N ALA A 171 42.74 -21.83 -11.12
CA ALA A 171 43.98 -22.59 -10.99
C ALA A 171 43.69 -24.09 -11.23
N THR A 172 43.26 -24.43 -12.45
CA THR A 172 43.35 -25.81 -12.96
C THR A 172 43.91 -25.78 -14.38
N SER A 173 45.22 -25.51 -14.49
CA SER A 173 45.98 -25.80 -15.70
C SER A 173 46.26 -27.31 -15.77
N LYS A 174 45.32 -28.10 -16.27
CA LYS A 174 45.65 -29.41 -16.88
C LYS A 174 45.92 -29.16 -18.36
N GLY A 175 47.13 -28.68 -18.64
CA GLY A 175 47.70 -28.61 -19.99
C GLY A 175 48.48 -29.90 -20.28
N SER A 176 48.13 -30.53 -21.38
CA SER A 176 48.60 -31.82 -21.86
C SER A 176 50.13 -31.99 -21.85
N ARG A 177 50.55 -33.20 -21.47
CA ARG A 177 51.91 -33.72 -21.69
C ARG A 177 52.30 -33.59 -23.16
N SER A 178 53.39 -32.89 -23.45
CA SER A 178 54.17 -33.13 -24.66
C SER A 178 55.64 -33.26 -24.28
N LEU A 179 56.21 -34.41 -24.65
CA LEU A 179 57.62 -34.73 -24.51
C LEU A 179 58.33 -34.19 -25.74
N ILE A 180 59.08 -33.09 -25.64
CA ILE A 180 60.08 -32.74 -26.65
C ILE A 180 61.32 -32.19 -25.95
N SER A 181 62.43 -32.83 -26.26
CA SER A 181 63.79 -32.61 -25.76
C SER A 181 64.48 -31.37 -26.34
N ALA A 182 65.38 -30.81 -25.51
CA ALA A 182 66.61 -30.06 -25.79
C ALA A 182 66.53 -28.68 -26.49
N SER A 183 66.96 -27.62 -25.78
CA SER A 183 68.18 -26.85 -26.12
C SER A 183 68.44 -25.73 -25.09
N SER A 184 69.69 -25.64 -24.64
CA SER A 184 70.20 -24.70 -23.63
C SER A 184 70.70 -23.41 -24.30
N SER A 185 69.85 -22.40 -24.48
CA SER A 185 70.31 -21.08 -24.93
C SER A 185 69.40 -19.89 -24.59
N SER A 186 68.70 -19.86 -23.45
CA SER A 186 67.76 -18.75 -23.18
C SER A 186 67.59 -18.37 -21.69
N ILE A 187 68.68 -17.97 -21.03
CA ILE A 187 68.63 -17.51 -19.61
C ILE A 187 68.48 -15.98 -19.51
N LYS A 188 68.80 -15.21 -20.56
CA LYS A 188 68.73 -13.73 -20.55
C LYS A 188 67.34 -13.14 -20.87
N SER A 189 66.47 -13.87 -21.58
CA SER A 189 65.11 -13.41 -21.90
C SER A 189 64.09 -13.62 -20.76
N GLN A 190 64.44 -14.44 -19.77
CA GLN A 190 63.57 -14.72 -18.62
C GLN A 190 63.59 -13.59 -17.57
N GLN A 191 64.68 -12.84 -17.45
CA GLN A 191 64.75 -11.72 -16.50
C GLN A 191 64.02 -10.46 -17.02
N SER A 192 64.02 -10.24 -18.34
CA SER A 192 63.26 -9.16 -18.97
C SER A 192 61.74 -9.45 -18.94
N SER A 193 61.32 -10.70 -19.09
CA SER A 193 59.90 -11.07 -18.93
C SER A 193 59.40 -10.88 -17.51
N LEU A 194 60.19 -11.24 -16.48
CA LEU A 194 59.80 -11.05 -15.08
C LEU A 194 59.70 -9.58 -14.67
N SER A 195 60.60 -8.71 -15.16
CA SER A 195 60.53 -7.26 -14.90
C SER A 195 59.41 -6.56 -15.70
N SER A 196 59.04 -7.10 -16.87
CA SER A 196 57.85 -6.67 -17.60
C SER A 196 56.57 -7.05 -16.87
N ILE A 197 56.48 -8.28 -16.34
CA ILE A 197 55.34 -8.76 -15.55
C ILE A 197 55.14 -7.91 -14.30
N ARG A 198 56.20 -7.67 -13.51
CA ARG A 198 56.10 -6.82 -12.31
C ARG A 198 55.67 -5.39 -12.62
N ARG A 199 56.08 -4.84 -13.76
CA ARG A 199 55.61 -3.52 -14.22
C ARG A 199 54.14 -3.54 -14.62
N GLN A 200 53.68 -4.60 -15.27
CA GLN A 200 52.26 -4.78 -15.59
C GLN A 200 51.41 -4.98 -14.33
N GLU A 201 51.90 -5.75 -13.36
CA GLU A 201 51.24 -5.94 -12.05
C GLU A 201 51.13 -4.61 -11.30
N ALA A 202 52.22 -3.84 -11.20
CA ALA A 202 52.21 -2.53 -10.57
C ALA A 202 51.28 -1.53 -11.30
N ALA A 203 51.24 -1.57 -12.63
CA ALA A 203 50.32 -0.75 -13.43
C ALA A 203 48.85 -1.16 -13.23
N ALA A 204 48.58 -2.47 -13.12
CA ALA A 204 47.24 -2.98 -12.83
C ALA A 204 46.79 -2.61 -11.42
N GLU A 205 47.69 -2.65 -10.43
CA GLU A 205 47.42 -2.22 -9.06
C GLU A 205 47.14 -0.71 -8.97
N LEU A 206 47.91 0.10 -9.70
CA LEU A 206 47.64 1.54 -9.82
C LEU A 206 46.29 1.81 -10.50
N ALA A 207 45.97 1.11 -11.58
CA ALA A 207 44.68 1.25 -12.26
C ALA A 207 43.51 0.81 -11.35
N ALA A 208 43.68 -0.27 -10.58
CA ALA A 208 42.68 -0.76 -9.63
C ALA A 208 42.44 0.23 -8.49
N THR A 209 43.52 0.81 -7.92
CA THR A 209 43.39 1.81 -6.85
C THR A 209 42.77 3.11 -7.34
N GLN A 210 43.10 3.56 -8.55
CA GLN A 210 42.44 4.72 -9.19
C GLN A 210 40.96 4.47 -9.45
N ALA A 211 40.60 3.29 -9.95
CA ALA A 211 39.20 2.92 -10.13
C ALA A 211 38.45 2.88 -8.80
N ALA A 212 39.07 2.32 -7.75
CA ALA A 212 38.49 2.30 -6.41
C ALA A 212 38.27 3.70 -5.84
N LEU A 213 39.23 4.61 -6.00
CA LEU A 213 39.08 6.01 -5.57
C LEU A 213 37.93 6.71 -6.29
N LYS A 214 37.82 6.54 -7.62
CA LYS A 214 36.73 7.13 -8.39
C LYS A 214 35.36 6.64 -7.93
N VAL A 215 35.24 5.35 -7.63
CA VAL A 215 34.00 4.77 -7.08
C VAL A 215 33.68 5.36 -5.71
N LEU A 216 34.68 5.55 -4.84
CA LEU A 216 34.45 6.18 -3.53
C LEU A 216 34.00 7.63 -3.65
N GLU A 217 34.58 8.40 -4.57
CA GLU A 217 34.17 9.78 -4.86
C GLU A 217 32.73 9.85 -5.38
N GLU A 218 32.34 8.92 -6.27
CA GLU A 218 30.98 8.80 -6.77
C GLU A 218 29.99 8.44 -5.65
N ILE A 219 30.37 7.52 -4.76
CA ILE A 219 29.56 7.17 -3.57
C ILE A 219 29.38 8.39 -2.65
N GLU A 220 30.42 9.19 -2.41
CA GLU A 220 30.34 10.39 -1.57
C GLU A 220 29.43 11.45 -2.20
N SER A 221 29.55 11.66 -3.51
CA SER A 221 28.66 12.52 -4.29
C SER A 221 27.20 12.09 -4.16
N GLU A 222 26.91 10.81 -4.40
CA GLU A 222 25.54 10.27 -4.29
C GLU A 222 24.99 10.39 -2.86
N GLN A 223 25.82 10.13 -1.84
CA GLN A 223 25.41 10.28 -0.44
C GLN A 223 25.05 11.73 -0.12
N GLN A 224 25.82 12.70 -0.60
CA GLN A 224 25.53 14.10 -0.37
C GLN A 224 24.25 14.56 -1.11
N GLU A 225 23.98 14.05 -2.31
CA GLU A 225 22.72 14.31 -3.01
C GLU A 225 21.51 13.74 -2.24
N LEU A 226 21.62 12.51 -1.72
CA LEU A 226 20.58 11.89 -0.91
C LEU A 226 20.31 12.68 0.38
N GLU A 227 21.36 13.13 1.08
CA GLU A 227 21.20 13.94 2.29
C GLU A 227 20.45 15.25 2.01
N ASN A 228 20.79 15.94 0.92
CA ASN A 228 20.10 17.17 0.51
C ASN A 228 18.61 16.92 0.23
N LEU A 229 18.29 15.81 -0.44
CA LEU A 229 16.90 15.45 -0.74
C LEU A 229 16.12 15.11 0.54
N GLU A 230 16.73 14.36 1.46
CA GLU A 230 16.14 14.05 2.76
C GLU A 230 15.89 15.31 3.62
N GLU A 231 16.80 16.30 3.58
CA GLU A 231 16.59 17.58 4.25
C GLU A 231 15.42 18.36 3.64
N GLU A 232 15.29 18.40 2.33
CA GLU A 232 14.20 19.09 1.66
C GLU A 232 12.84 18.47 2.03
N ASP A 233 12.75 17.15 2.03
CA ASP A 233 11.55 16.43 2.43
C ASP A 233 11.23 16.66 3.91
N ARG A 234 12.24 16.66 4.78
CA ARG A 234 12.08 17.00 6.20
C ARG A 234 11.53 18.41 6.39
N ARG A 235 11.98 19.38 5.58
CA ARG A 235 11.47 20.77 5.60
C ARG A 235 10.03 20.84 5.12
N LYS A 236 9.67 20.16 4.03
CA LYS A 236 8.28 20.10 3.53
C LYS A 236 7.32 19.51 4.57
N MET A 237 7.73 18.42 5.21
CA MET A 237 6.95 17.79 6.27
C MET A 237 6.77 18.71 7.48
N ALA A 238 7.83 19.39 7.92
CA ALA A 238 7.76 20.33 9.04
C ALA A 238 6.80 21.50 8.76
N LEU A 239 6.85 22.08 7.55
CA LEU A 239 5.93 23.15 7.14
C LEU A 239 4.47 22.68 7.13
N GLN A 240 4.22 21.49 6.58
CA GLN A 240 2.88 20.92 6.57
C GLN A 240 2.37 20.60 7.98
N GLU A 241 3.24 20.12 8.87
CA GLU A 241 2.88 19.89 10.27
C GLU A 241 2.53 21.20 10.97
N GLU A 242 3.32 22.25 10.79
CA GLU A 242 3.07 23.57 11.37
C GLU A 242 1.73 24.16 10.89
N GLU A 243 1.44 24.08 9.58
CA GLU A 243 0.16 24.52 9.02
C GLU A 243 -1.01 23.75 9.64
N ASN A 244 -0.87 22.43 9.78
CA ASN A 244 -1.89 21.60 10.41
C ASN A 244 -2.11 21.94 11.88
N VAL A 245 -1.04 22.21 12.63
CA VAL A 245 -1.12 22.64 14.03
C VAL A 245 -1.81 23.99 14.14
N ALA A 246 -1.45 24.97 13.29
CA ALA A 246 -2.09 26.28 13.24
C ALA A 246 -3.59 26.16 12.92
N ARG A 247 -3.95 25.33 11.93
CA ARG A 247 -5.35 25.06 11.56
C ARG A 247 -6.14 24.44 12.71
N LYS A 248 -5.57 23.47 13.42
CA LYS A 248 -6.22 22.85 14.59
C LYS A 248 -6.43 23.86 15.72
N LYS A 249 -5.43 24.69 16.01
CA LYS A 249 -5.51 25.74 17.04
C LYS A 249 -6.61 26.76 16.73
N ALA A 250 -6.71 27.19 15.46
CA ALA A 250 -7.77 28.11 15.03
C ALA A 250 -9.17 27.49 15.19
N LEU A 251 -9.33 26.20 14.85
CA LEU A 251 -10.58 25.49 15.05
C LEU A 251 -10.95 25.38 16.55
N GLU A 252 -9.96 25.10 17.41
CA GLU A 252 -10.19 25.03 18.85
C GLU A 252 -10.62 26.38 19.44
N GLU A 253 -10.02 27.49 18.98
CA GLU A 253 -10.42 28.83 19.41
C GLU A 253 -11.86 29.15 19.02
N LYS A 254 -12.26 28.82 17.78
CA LYS A 254 -13.66 28.97 17.34
C LYS A 254 -14.60 28.12 18.18
N ARG A 255 -14.20 26.91 18.56
CA ARG A 255 -14.97 26.04 19.46
C ARG A 255 -15.16 26.69 20.84
N ARG A 256 -14.10 27.24 21.43
CA ARG A 256 -14.17 27.96 22.72
C ARG A 256 -15.08 29.19 22.62
N GLN A 257 -15.06 29.92 21.50
CA GLN A 257 -15.95 31.05 21.31
C GLN A 257 -17.43 30.63 21.22
N ILE A 258 -17.72 29.55 20.51
CA ILE A 258 -19.09 28.99 20.43
C ILE A 258 -19.57 28.59 21.82
N GLU A 259 -18.73 27.92 22.60
CA GLU A 259 -19.06 27.52 23.97
C GLU A 259 -19.39 28.74 24.85
N ARG A 260 -18.58 29.79 24.81
CA ARG A 260 -18.85 31.05 25.51
C ARG A 260 -20.17 31.68 25.08
N LEU A 261 -20.47 31.71 23.78
CA LEU A 261 -21.74 32.24 23.29
C LEU A 261 -22.93 31.39 23.76
N GLN A 262 -22.76 30.06 23.82
CA GLN A 262 -23.79 29.17 24.35
C GLN A 262 -24.04 29.41 25.84
N THR A 263 -23.01 29.64 26.66
CA THR A 263 -23.19 29.94 28.08
C THR A 263 -23.87 31.30 28.29
N VAL A 264 -23.47 32.33 27.53
CA VAL A 264 -24.12 33.66 27.56
C VAL A 264 -25.60 33.55 27.18
N LYS A 265 -25.94 32.80 26.12
CA LYS A 265 -27.32 32.58 25.71
C LYS A 265 -28.14 31.90 26.81
N LYS A 266 -27.58 30.88 27.48
CA LYS A 266 -28.24 30.21 28.61
C LYS A 266 -28.46 31.15 29.79
N LEU A 267 -27.46 31.96 30.13
CA LEU A 267 -27.55 32.95 31.21
C LEU A 267 -28.62 34.01 30.89
N SER A 268 -28.64 34.54 29.67
CA SER A 268 -29.66 35.50 29.22
C SER A 268 -31.06 34.89 29.28
N ALA A 269 -31.23 33.64 28.84
CA ALA A 269 -32.52 32.94 28.94
C ALA A 269 -32.95 32.70 30.39
N ALA A 270 -32.02 32.32 31.28
CA ALA A 270 -32.29 32.17 32.70
C ALA A 270 -32.69 33.50 33.36
N LYS A 271 -32.01 34.59 33.00
CA LYS A 271 -32.35 35.96 33.46
C LYS A 271 -33.75 36.37 32.99
N ALA A 272 -34.08 36.13 31.72
CA ALA A 272 -35.41 36.43 31.21
C ALA A 272 -36.50 35.62 31.93
N ARG A 273 -36.25 34.34 32.22
CA ARG A 273 -37.17 33.51 33.03
C ARG A 273 -37.35 34.06 34.45
N LEU A 274 -36.26 34.48 35.11
CA LEU A 274 -36.34 35.07 36.44
C LEU A 274 -37.18 36.35 36.43
N GLN A 275 -37.00 37.22 35.44
CA GLN A 275 -37.75 38.47 35.30
C GLN A 275 -39.26 38.25 35.16
N VAL A 276 -39.70 37.21 34.44
CA VAL A 276 -41.12 36.85 34.33
C VAL A 276 -41.69 36.50 35.71
N TYR A 277 -40.99 35.65 36.48
CA TYR A 277 -41.43 35.29 37.83
C TYR A 277 -41.41 36.46 38.82
N GLU A 278 -40.45 37.38 38.68
CA GLU A 278 -40.38 38.60 39.52
C GLU A 278 -41.54 39.56 39.20
N GLN A 279 -41.91 39.70 37.92
CA GLN A 279 -43.08 40.46 37.50
C GLN A 279 -44.40 39.82 37.98
N GLU A 280 -44.51 38.50 37.97
CA GLU A 280 -45.67 37.77 38.52
C GLU A 280 -45.75 37.93 40.06
N ALA A 281 -44.62 37.94 40.76
CA ALA A 281 -44.57 38.15 42.21
C ALA A 281 -44.85 39.61 42.64
N SER A 282 -44.55 40.60 41.80
CA SER A 282 -44.93 42.00 42.03
C SER A 282 -46.34 42.34 41.54
N SER A 283 -46.88 41.55 40.61
CA SER A 283 -48.23 41.71 40.06
C SER A 283 -49.33 41.15 40.95
N ASP A 284 -49.00 40.33 41.96
CA ASP A 284 -50.01 39.77 42.89
C ASP A 284 -50.66 40.86 43.77
N GLU A 285 -49.99 42.02 43.93
CA GLU A 285 -50.54 43.21 44.61
C GLU A 285 -51.36 44.12 43.66
N GLU A 286 -51.04 44.17 42.36
CA GLU A 286 -51.72 45.03 41.37
C GLU A 286 -52.95 44.34 40.73
N VAL A 287 -52.98 43.00 40.68
CA VAL A 287 -54.15 42.21 40.26
C VAL A 287 -55.30 42.33 41.26
N ALA A 288 -55.00 42.52 42.55
CA ALA A 288 -56.00 42.82 43.58
C ALA A 288 -56.66 44.20 43.38
N GLU A 289 -55.91 45.21 42.92
CA GLU A 289 -56.43 46.56 42.64
C GLU A 289 -57.25 46.63 41.33
N LEU A 290 -56.87 45.88 40.28
CA LEU A 290 -57.60 45.85 39.02
C LEU A 290 -58.96 45.13 39.10
N LEU A 291 -59.12 44.18 40.02
CA LEU A 291 -60.40 43.50 40.27
C LEU A 291 -61.39 44.36 41.07
N HIS A 292 -60.92 45.34 41.85
CA HIS A 292 -61.78 46.27 42.59
C HIS A 292 -62.33 47.40 41.71
N ASN A 293 -61.59 47.79 40.66
CA ASN A 293 -62.00 48.87 39.76
C ASN A 293 -62.90 48.37 38.61
N GLN A 294 -62.90 47.07 38.29
CA GLN A 294 -63.67 46.51 37.18
C GLN A 294 -65.14 46.16 37.52
N THR A 295 -65.53 46.19 38.80
CA THR A 295 -66.92 45.95 39.22
C THR A 295 -67.81 47.20 39.22
N VAL A 296 -67.27 48.40 39.03
CA VAL A 296 -68.05 49.66 39.11
C VAL A 296 -68.36 50.30 37.74
N GLU A 297 -67.56 50.07 36.70
CA GLU A 297 -67.73 50.73 35.38
C GLU A 297 -68.49 49.86 34.35
N ARG A 298 -69.48 49.08 34.80
CA ARG A 298 -70.54 48.55 33.93
C ARG A 298 -71.69 49.56 33.90
N ARG A 299 -71.58 50.58 33.03
CA ARG A 299 -72.67 51.25 32.29
C ARG A 299 -72.26 52.67 31.92
N ARG A 300 -71.89 52.91 30.65
CA ARG A 300 -72.47 53.96 29.78
C ARG A 300 -71.77 54.07 28.42
N SER A 301 -72.62 53.99 27.38
CA SER A 301 -72.53 54.62 26.06
C SER A 301 -71.25 54.50 25.22
N SER A 302 -71.42 53.73 24.15
CA SER A 302 -70.94 53.96 22.80
C SER A 302 -70.94 55.45 22.37
N GLY A 303 -69.88 55.88 21.70
CA GLY A 303 -69.88 57.15 20.97
C GLY A 303 -68.51 57.65 20.49
N ALA A 304 -68.27 57.44 19.19
CA ALA A 304 -67.55 58.31 18.26
C ALA A 304 -65.99 58.38 18.22
N LYS A 305 -65.49 57.87 17.08
CA LYS A 305 -64.56 58.49 16.10
C LYS A 305 -63.16 58.90 16.56
N ARG A 306 -62.13 58.23 16.00
CA ARG A 306 -60.94 58.83 15.36
C ARG A 306 -60.49 57.89 14.23
N SER A 307 -60.72 58.26 12.98
CA SER A 307 -59.85 59.09 12.12
C SER A 307 -58.82 58.23 11.41
N SER A 308 -59.16 57.87 10.17
CA SER A 308 -58.23 57.41 9.13
C SER A 308 -57.06 58.37 9.02
N TYR A 309 -55.86 57.84 9.17
CA TYR A 309 -54.71 58.28 8.40
C TYR A 309 -54.28 57.04 7.62
N GLU A 310 -54.78 56.97 6.39
CA GLU A 310 -54.25 56.08 5.38
C GLU A 310 -52.77 56.46 5.16
N HIS A 311 -51.87 55.58 5.57
CA HIS A 311 -50.55 55.49 4.98
C HIS A 311 -50.53 54.29 4.02
N PRO A 312 -49.81 54.39 2.89
CA PRO A 312 -50.03 53.55 1.71
C PRO A 312 -49.55 52.10 1.93
N PRO A 313 -49.90 51.17 1.02
CA PRO A 313 -49.62 49.76 1.19
C PRO A 313 -48.11 49.51 1.11
N GLN A 314 -47.45 49.41 2.24
CA GLN A 314 -46.06 48.94 2.33
C GLN A 314 -46.02 47.39 2.32
N ALA A 315 -46.83 46.77 1.47
CA ALA A 315 -46.69 45.35 1.14
C ALA A 315 -45.53 45.14 0.15
N ASP A 316 -45.22 46.15 -0.66
CA ASP A 316 -44.18 46.07 -1.68
C ASP A 316 -42.78 46.18 -1.07
N SER A 317 -42.55 46.97 -0.02
CA SER A 317 -41.18 47.10 0.50
C SER A 317 -40.70 45.87 1.27
N ALA A 318 -41.60 45.17 1.97
CA ALA A 318 -41.23 43.97 2.72
C ALA A 318 -41.07 42.76 1.78
N THR A 319 -41.90 42.69 0.73
CA THR A 319 -41.76 41.67 -0.32
C THR A 319 -40.54 41.94 -1.19
N VAL A 320 -40.28 43.20 -1.59
CA VAL A 320 -39.06 43.60 -2.33
C VAL A 320 -37.81 43.42 -1.46
N LEU A 321 -37.87 43.69 -0.15
CA LEU A 321 -36.75 43.41 0.75
C LEU A 321 -36.53 41.90 0.90
N ALA A 322 -37.60 41.11 1.07
CA ALA A 322 -37.51 39.66 1.15
C ALA A 322 -37.02 39.05 -0.16
N GLU A 323 -37.43 39.59 -1.30
CA GLU A 323 -37.01 39.19 -2.64
C GLU A 323 -35.56 39.60 -2.89
N ALA A 324 -35.15 40.82 -2.55
CA ALA A 324 -33.75 41.26 -2.64
C ALA A 324 -32.83 40.47 -1.68
N ILE A 325 -33.30 40.08 -0.50
CA ILE A 325 -32.57 39.19 0.41
C ILE A 325 -32.50 37.78 -0.15
N ALA A 326 -33.59 37.26 -0.74
CA ALA A 326 -33.61 35.95 -1.37
C ALA A 326 -32.71 35.90 -2.61
N GLU A 327 -32.73 36.93 -3.45
CA GLU A 327 -31.86 37.12 -4.61
C GLU A 327 -30.40 37.28 -4.18
N SER A 328 -30.11 38.09 -3.16
CA SER A 328 -28.74 38.26 -2.61
C SER A 328 -28.19 36.94 -2.05
N ILE A 329 -29.03 36.17 -1.36
CA ILE A 329 -28.71 34.82 -0.88
C ILE A 329 -28.52 33.85 -2.05
N ASN A 330 -29.27 33.98 -3.15
CA ASN A 330 -29.13 33.13 -4.34
C ASN A 330 -27.91 33.48 -5.18
N VAL A 331 -27.53 34.75 -5.28
CA VAL A 331 -26.34 35.24 -5.99
C VAL A 331 -25.06 34.92 -5.21
N SER A 332 -25.12 34.93 -3.86
CA SER A 332 -23.99 34.55 -3.01
C SER A 332 -23.89 33.05 -2.74
N ARG A 333 -24.82 32.24 -3.27
CA ARG A 333 -24.68 30.78 -3.23
C ARG A 333 -23.63 30.38 -4.24
N LEU A 334 -22.53 29.82 -3.73
CA LEU A 334 -21.63 29.01 -4.54
C LEU A 334 -22.46 27.96 -5.31
N PRO A 335 -22.09 27.63 -6.57
CA PRO A 335 -22.71 26.51 -7.27
C PRO A 335 -22.72 25.31 -6.34
N VAL A 336 -23.87 24.61 -6.29
CA VAL A 336 -24.10 23.54 -5.32
C VAL A 336 -22.91 22.60 -5.37
N PRO A 337 -22.16 22.43 -4.25
CA PRO A 337 -21.06 21.49 -4.24
C PRO A 337 -21.63 20.14 -4.61
N GLU A 338 -21.05 19.50 -5.62
CA GLU A 338 -21.53 18.21 -6.09
C GLU A 338 -21.65 17.28 -4.88
N PRO A 339 -22.84 16.71 -4.61
CA PRO A 339 -23.01 15.83 -3.48
C PRO A 339 -22.02 14.66 -3.69
N PRO A 340 -21.24 14.29 -2.66
CA PRO A 340 -20.32 13.17 -2.80
C PRO A 340 -21.13 11.95 -3.22
N VAL A 341 -20.76 11.27 -4.30
CA VAL A 341 -21.39 9.98 -4.62
C VAL A 341 -20.98 9.00 -3.52
N PHE A 342 -21.92 8.23 -2.98
CA PHE A 342 -21.59 7.24 -1.96
C PHE A 342 -20.73 6.14 -2.57
N ASN A 343 -19.46 6.14 -2.22
CA ASN A 343 -18.47 5.20 -2.77
C ASN A 343 -18.35 3.90 -1.95
N GLY A 344 -19.29 3.63 -1.03
CA GLY A 344 -19.27 2.45 -0.18
C GLY A 344 -18.34 2.52 1.04
N ASP A 345 -17.85 3.71 1.39
CA ASP A 345 -17.03 3.94 2.59
C ASP A 345 -17.93 4.14 3.83
N PRO A 346 -17.91 3.25 4.83
CA PRO A 346 -18.76 3.35 6.03
C PRO A 346 -18.51 4.63 6.85
N LEU A 347 -17.29 5.17 6.83
CA LEU A 347 -16.95 6.39 7.57
C LEU A 347 -17.58 7.63 6.93
N ARG A 348 -17.81 7.58 5.61
CA ARG A 348 -18.39 8.68 4.82
C ARG A 348 -19.89 8.54 4.58
N TYR A 349 -20.50 7.43 5.01
CA TYR A 349 -21.93 7.20 4.88
C TYR A 349 -22.76 8.28 5.59
N LYS A 350 -22.33 8.71 6.78
CA LYS A 350 -23.02 9.77 7.55
C LYS A 350 -23.03 11.09 6.79
N ASP A 351 -21.88 11.50 6.26
CA ASP A 351 -21.73 12.76 5.52
C ASP A 351 -22.52 12.71 4.21
N TRP A 352 -22.42 11.61 3.48
CA TRP A 352 -23.22 11.39 2.27
C TRP A 352 -24.72 11.45 2.54
N LYS A 353 -25.20 10.73 3.55
CA LYS A 353 -26.61 10.69 3.93
C LYS A 353 -27.12 12.07 4.33
N MET A 354 -26.33 12.84 5.08
CA MET A 354 -26.66 14.21 5.44
C MET A 354 -26.72 15.14 4.22
N SER A 355 -25.77 15.02 3.28
CA SER A 355 -25.80 15.77 2.01
C SER A 355 -27.02 15.42 1.16
N PHE A 356 -27.36 14.14 1.06
CA PHE A 356 -28.51 13.65 0.30
C PHE A 356 -29.85 14.07 0.92
N GLN A 357 -30.01 13.95 2.24
CA GLN A 357 -31.20 14.45 2.94
C GLN A 357 -31.37 15.96 2.82
N THR A 358 -30.27 16.72 2.89
CA THR A 358 -30.29 18.17 2.68
C THR A 358 -30.70 18.53 1.25
N LEU A 359 -30.27 17.73 0.26
CA LEU A 359 -30.65 17.92 -1.14
C LEU A 359 -32.14 17.64 -1.38
N ILE A 360 -32.67 16.55 -0.81
CA ILE A 360 -34.10 16.22 -0.87
C ILE A 360 -34.93 17.33 -0.22
N GLY A 361 -34.56 17.75 1.00
CA GLY A 361 -35.28 18.79 1.74
C GLY A 361 -35.29 20.15 1.04
N ARG A 362 -34.26 20.47 0.25
CA ARG A 362 -34.20 21.73 -0.54
C ARG A 362 -34.84 21.63 -1.92
N LYS A 363 -35.04 20.43 -2.47
CA LYS A 363 -35.73 20.21 -3.75
C LYS A 363 -37.24 19.93 -3.60
N ASN A 364 -37.77 19.90 -2.37
CA ASN A 364 -39.19 19.69 -2.08
C ASN A 364 -39.78 18.46 -2.82
N ILE A 365 -38.98 17.40 -2.92
CA ILE A 365 -39.37 16.16 -3.63
C ILE A 365 -40.29 15.38 -2.68
N PRO A 366 -41.50 14.98 -3.12
CA PRO A 366 -42.43 14.25 -2.27
C PRO A 366 -41.86 12.87 -1.91
N VAL A 367 -42.12 12.43 -0.67
CA VAL A 367 -41.50 11.27 0.00
C VAL A 367 -41.75 9.94 -0.76
N ASN A 368 -42.75 9.90 -1.63
CA ASN A 368 -43.09 8.75 -2.48
C ASN A 368 -42.09 8.47 -3.61
N GLU A 369 -41.16 9.38 -3.91
CA GLU A 369 -40.11 9.17 -4.92
C GLU A 369 -38.73 8.87 -4.31
N SER A 370 -38.57 9.00 -2.99
CA SER A 370 -37.32 8.68 -2.30
C SER A 370 -37.24 7.19 -1.94
N LEU A 371 -36.84 6.35 -2.89
CA LEU A 371 -36.44 4.96 -2.59
C LEU A 371 -35.11 4.98 -1.83
N LEU A 372 -35.18 5.05 -0.50
CA LEU A 372 -34.06 4.74 0.39
C LEU A 372 -33.88 3.21 0.44
N PRO A 373 -32.70 2.67 0.10
CA PRO A 373 -32.38 1.28 0.40
C PRO A 373 -32.29 1.14 1.93
N SER A 374 -33.01 0.17 2.48
CA SER A 374 -32.94 -0.20 3.91
C SER A 374 -31.59 -0.79 4.28
#